data_AF-A0A811S743-F1
#
_entry.id   AF-A0A811S743-F1
#
_cell.length_a   1.000
_cell.length_b   1.000
_cell.length_c   1.000
_cell.angle_alpha   90.00
_cell.angle_beta   90.00
_cell.angle_gamma   90.00
#
_symmetry.space_group_name_H-M   'P 1'
#
loop_
_entity.id
_entity.type
_entity.pdbx_description
1 polymer ?
#
loop_
_entity_poly.entity_id
_entity_poly.type
_entity_poly.pdbx_seq_one_letter_code
_entity_poly.pdbx_strand_id
1 'polypeptide(L)'
;MSELQDDGAGGNGQDEAAAFASPAKRLRRSPAPEPTSVLYNRSPSPPTSSSLASSSAPEPPPISAEDWEVVLSGGDMAAPPAAARSQDTSFLRWIMDADAQVDAFDPFLPPPPCQETAAVEPFLHPQPQFQFPVAEEDLGPGAAVDELLEAAHRADTGDSTGALEILARLNHRLPSPPGHPHPPLLRAAAHLRDALLRLVVTPAPGTLQPGSVSTPLDVVLKVAAHRALADASPTVQFASFTSTQALLDALGGARRVHVVDLDVGFGGRWAPLMQELALQWRRAPFSPLPLPLPCLKVTALVSPGSAHPLELRLTHEGLTRFAAELGISFEFNAVVFDPLDTFAPTGLSVAPGDAVAVHLPIGSGAPSPALPTTLRVVKQLRPAIVVCVDHGCHRGDLPLSHHALNVVRSSAAFLESLDAAGAPADAVARLEQYVLRPRVERLLLGDRMPPWQTMLASAGFALVQLSNAAEAQAECLVGRTPTPGFHVEKRQAALALRWQESELVTVSAWRC
;
A
#
# COMPACT_ATOMS: atom_id res chain seq x y z
N MET A 1 49.82 19.89 59.51
CA MET A 1 49.14 20.86 60.40
C MET A 1 47.75 21.01 59.81
N SER A 2 46.65 20.51 60.40
CA SER A 2 46.08 20.72 61.75
C SER A 2 44.71 21.41 61.50
N GLU A 3 43.55 21.05 62.06
CA GLU A 3 43.08 19.96 62.95
C GLU A 3 41.76 19.37 62.37
N LEU A 4 41.15 18.20 62.70
CA LEU A 4 41.06 17.28 63.86
C LEU A 4 39.84 17.48 64.80
N GLN A 5 38.81 16.62 64.67
CA GLN A 5 37.85 16.05 65.67
C GLN A 5 36.81 15.17 64.91
N ASP A 6 36.66 13.86 65.16
CA ASP A 6 35.96 13.12 66.27
C ASP A 6 34.41 13.17 66.18
N ASP A 7 33.61 12.13 66.47
CA ASP A 7 33.79 10.72 66.95
C ASP A 7 33.79 9.70 65.75
N GLY A 8 33.67 8.35 65.80
CA GLY A 8 33.40 7.32 66.84
C GLY A 8 31.98 6.70 66.76
N ALA A 9 31.69 5.38 66.84
CA ALA A 9 32.47 4.11 66.84
C ALA A 9 31.79 3.11 65.84
N GLY A 10 31.77 1.76 65.83
CA GLY A 10 32.19 0.64 66.71
C GLY A 10 30.98 -0.15 67.29
N GLY A 11 30.80 -1.49 67.15
CA GLY A 11 31.56 -2.55 66.45
C GLY A 11 30.87 -3.96 66.46
N ASN A 12 31.57 -5.00 65.97
CA ASN A 12 31.21 -6.41 65.68
C ASN A 12 30.30 -7.27 66.61
N GLY A 13 29.75 -8.37 66.03
CA GLY A 13 29.22 -9.61 66.68
C GLY A 13 27.80 -9.99 66.18
N GLN A 14 27.44 -11.09 65.51
CA GLN A 14 27.91 -12.47 65.28
C GLN A 14 27.24 -13.57 66.17
N ASP A 15 26.82 -14.69 65.52
CA ASP A 15 26.23 -15.96 66.03
C ASP A 15 24.79 -15.92 66.64
N GLU A 16 23.93 -16.97 66.64
CA GLU A 16 24.04 -18.40 66.23
C GLU A 16 22.65 -19.07 65.88
N ALA A 17 22.67 -20.29 65.30
CA ALA A 17 21.61 -21.35 65.24
C ALA A 17 20.27 -21.08 64.48
N ALA A 18 19.48 -22.05 63.95
CA ALA A 18 19.51 -23.54 63.87
C ALA A 18 18.91 -24.00 62.49
N ALA A 19 19.35 -25.08 61.80
CA ALA A 19 18.93 -26.52 61.89
C ALA A 19 17.40 -26.76 61.98
N PHE A 20 16.72 -27.70 61.29
CA PHE A 20 17.04 -29.03 60.70
C PHE A 20 16.36 -29.19 59.30
N ALA A 21 17.00 -29.73 58.25
CA ALA A 21 17.25 -31.16 57.89
C ALA A 21 16.13 -31.87 57.08
N SER A 22 16.55 -32.54 56.00
CA SER A 22 15.77 -33.54 55.24
C SER A 22 16.11 -34.96 55.73
N PRO A 23 15.31 -36.00 55.39
CA PRO A 23 15.93 -37.06 54.59
C PRO A 23 15.01 -37.71 53.53
N ALA A 24 15.65 -38.22 52.47
CA ALA A 24 15.01 -39.05 51.45
C ALA A 24 15.03 -40.56 51.78
N LYS A 25 14.26 -41.36 51.03
CA LYS A 25 14.62 -42.76 50.72
C LYS A 25 14.18 -43.16 49.30
N ARG A 26 14.73 -44.26 48.81
CA ARG A 26 14.96 -44.55 47.37
C ARG A 26 14.83 -46.07 47.10
N LEU A 27 14.68 -46.44 45.82
CA LEU A 27 14.99 -47.74 45.17
C LEU A 27 13.85 -48.75 44.88
N ARG A 28 13.57 -48.88 43.57
CA ARG A 28 13.75 -50.10 42.71
C ARG A 28 12.56 -51.01 42.31
N ARG A 29 12.70 -51.42 41.03
CA ARG A 29 12.30 -52.67 40.34
C ARG A 29 10.89 -52.81 39.75
N SER A 30 10.88 -52.94 38.42
CA SER A 30 9.87 -53.57 37.55
C SER A 30 9.74 -55.09 37.84
N PRO A 31 8.67 -55.78 37.38
CA PRO A 31 8.51 -56.13 35.96
C PRO A 31 7.05 -56.01 35.42
N ALA A 32 6.84 -56.39 34.14
CA ALA A 32 5.52 -56.64 33.54
C ALA A 32 4.95 -58.01 33.97
N PRO A 33 3.66 -58.30 33.66
CA PRO A 33 3.41 -59.23 32.55
C PRO A 33 2.10 -59.03 31.73
N GLU A 34 2.17 -59.41 30.44
CA GLU A 34 1.09 -60.04 29.65
C GLU A 34 1.17 -61.59 29.84
N PRO A 35 0.18 -62.48 29.50
CA PRO A 35 -0.63 -62.43 28.25
C PRO A 35 -2.04 -63.08 28.26
N THR A 36 -2.74 -63.03 27.11
CA THR A 36 -3.46 -64.14 26.40
C THR A 36 -4.01 -63.58 25.07
N SER A 37 -3.56 -64.00 23.88
CA SER A 37 -4.06 -65.16 23.08
C SER A 37 -5.59 -65.24 22.94
N VAL A 38 -6.20 -65.40 21.76
CA VAL A 38 -6.03 -66.56 20.84
C VAL A 38 -5.97 -66.17 19.35
N LEU A 39 -5.27 -66.97 18.55
CA LEU A 39 -5.11 -66.88 17.08
C LEU A 39 -6.30 -67.45 16.30
N TYR A 40 -6.48 -67.03 15.04
CA TYR A 40 -6.65 -68.01 13.95
C TYR A 40 -6.03 -67.54 12.64
N ASN A 41 -5.20 -68.38 12.03
CA ASN A 41 -4.61 -68.17 10.71
C ASN A 41 -5.50 -68.75 9.60
N ARG A 42 -5.59 -68.07 8.45
CA ARG A 42 -5.22 -68.64 7.12
C ARG A 42 -5.51 -67.67 5.95
N SER A 43 -4.51 -67.46 5.11
CA SER A 43 -4.67 -67.17 3.68
C SER A 43 -5.03 -68.47 2.93
N PRO A 44 -5.58 -68.45 1.69
CA PRO A 44 -4.86 -67.95 0.51
C PRO A 44 -5.69 -67.13 -0.50
N SER A 45 -4.99 -66.55 -1.48
CA SER A 45 -5.51 -65.90 -2.71
C SER A 45 -5.49 -66.89 -3.90
N PRO A 46 -5.89 -66.50 -5.13
CA PRO A 46 -6.98 -65.63 -5.60
C PRO A 46 -8.01 -66.49 -6.40
N PRO A 47 -8.78 -65.98 -7.41
CA PRO A 47 -8.20 -65.90 -8.76
C PRO A 47 -8.77 -64.81 -9.74
N THR A 48 -7.87 -64.28 -10.58
CA THR A 48 -8.02 -63.93 -12.03
C THR A 48 -9.10 -62.98 -12.59
N SER A 49 -8.77 -62.43 -13.77
CA SER A 49 -9.64 -61.82 -14.80
C SER A 49 -10.09 -60.37 -14.54
N SER A 50 -9.51 -59.33 -15.17
CA SER A 50 -9.50 -58.96 -16.61
C SER A 50 -10.83 -58.36 -17.10
N SER A 51 -10.88 -57.30 -17.92
CA SER A 51 -9.79 -56.66 -18.68
C SER A 51 -10.20 -55.29 -19.23
N LEU A 52 -9.20 -54.45 -19.56
CA LEU A 52 -9.28 -53.27 -20.44
C LEU A 52 -10.17 -52.09 -19.94
N ALA A 53 -9.98 -50.85 -20.38
CA ALA A 53 -9.05 -50.31 -21.38
C ALA A 53 -8.28 -49.06 -20.89
N SER A 54 -7.24 -48.68 -21.63
CA SER A 54 -6.45 -47.47 -21.45
C SER A 54 -7.18 -46.20 -21.92
N SER A 55 -6.99 -45.09 -21.21
CA SER A 55 -6.77 -43.78 -21.86
C SER A 55 -6.06 -42.82 -20.91
N SER A 56 -5.16 -42.00 -21.46
CA SER A 56 -4.38 -40.99 -20.74
C SER A 56 -4.79 -39.58 -21.18
N ALA A 57 -5.45 -38.81 -20.30
CA ALA A 57 -5.64 -37.36 -20.40
C ALA A 57 -6.33 -36.82 -19.13
N PRO A 58 -6.20 -35.53 -18.79
CA PRO A 58 -4.99 -34.72 -18.84
C PRO A 58 -4.73 -34.00 -17.49
N GLU A 59 -3.65 -33.22 -17.38
CA GLU A 59 -3.62 -32.13 -16.38
C GLU A 59 -4.70 -31.09 -16.71
N PRO A 60 -5.27 -30.38 -15.70
CA PRO A 60 -6.16 -29.26 -15.96
C PRO A 60 -5.39 -28.16 -16.72
N PRO A 61 -5.97 -27.56 -17.77
CA PRO A 61 -5.29 -26.51 -18.51
C PRO A 61 -5.09 -25.26 -17.63
N PRO A 62 -4.02 -24.47 -17.86
CA PRO A 62 -3.99 -23.10 -17.37
C PRO A 62 -5.15 -22.32 -18.00
N ILE A 63 -5.75 -21.41 -17.23
CA ILE A 63 -6.88 -20.57 -17.67
C ILE A 63 -6.42 -19.73 -18.88
N SER A 64 -7.22 -19.71 -19.95
CA SER A 64 -6.90 -18.91 -21.15
C SER A 64 -7.03 -17.42 -20.84
N ALA A 65 -6.23 -16.57 -21.50
CA ALA A 65 -6.42 -15.13 -21.43
C ALA A 65 -7.81 -14.70 -21.93
N GLU A 66 -8.44 -15.52 -22.77
CA GLU A 66 -9.74 -15.29 -23.41
C GLU A 66 -10.94 -15.35 -22.43
N ASP A 67 -10.82 -16.07 -21.30
CA ASP A 67 -11.89 -16.14 -20.28
C ASP A 67 -12.12 -14.78 -19.58
N TRP A 68 -11.14 -13.88 -19.59
CA TRP A 68 -11.27 -12.55 -18.99
C TRP A 68 -12.20 -11.60 -19.76
N GLU A 69 -12.37 -11.79 -21.08
CA GLU A 69 -13.28 -10.94 -21.86
C GLU A 69 -14.76 -11.19 -21.51
N VAL A 70 -15.11 -12.42 -21.10
CA VAL A 70 -16.49 -12.81 -20.74
C VAL A 70 -16.90 -12.22 -19.38
N VAL A 71 -15.94 -11.97 -18.48
CA VAL A 71 -16.18 -11.25 -17.22
C VAL A 71 -16.39 -9.74 -17.45
N LEU A 72 -15.92 -9.22 -18.60
CA LEU A 72 -15.91 -7.80 -18.94
C LEU A 72 -16.96 -7.40 -19.99
N SER A 73 -17.59 -8.37 -20.68
CA SER A 73 -18.52 -8.16 -21.79
C SER A 73 -19.89 -8.76 -21.49
N GLY A 74 -20.86 -7.94 -21.05
CA GLY A 74 -22.23 -8.41 -20.81
C GLY A 74 -22.96 -8.79 -22.11
N GLY A 75 -23.33 -10.06 -22.24
CA GLY A 75 -24.10 -10.60 -23.37
C GLY A 75 -25.58 -10.78 -23.04
N ASP A 76 -26.45 -10.13 -23.81
CA ASP A 76 -27.90 -10.06 -23.60
C ASP A 76 -28.66 -11.14 -24.40
N MET A 77 -29.78 -11.67 -23.87
CA MET A 77 -30.81 -12.38 -24.67
C MET A 77 -32.17 -12.45 -23.94
N ALA A 78 -33.11 -11.62 -24.41
CA ALA A 78 -34.57 -11.65 -24.19
C ALA A 78 -35.14 -11.38 -22.77
N ALA A 79 -36.06 -10.39 -22.72
CA ALA A 79 -36.82 -9.94 -21.54
C ALA A 79 -38.22 -10.64 -21.47
N PRO A 80 -39.16 -10.38 -20.50
CA PRO A 80 -39.44 -9.10 -19.81
C PRO A 80 -39.81 -9.26 -18.28
N PRO A 81 -40.39 -8.26 -17.57
CA PRO A 81 -39.63 -7.11 -17.06
C PRO A 81 -39.89 -6.78 -15.56
N ALA A 82 -38.85 -6.40 -14.81
CA ALA A 82 -39.01 -5.66 -13.54
C ALA A 82 -37.74 -4.89 -13.13
N ALA A 83 -37.92 -3.64 -12.69
CA ALA A 83 -36.99 -2.81 -11.89
C ALA A 83 -35.47 -2.94 -12.17
N ALA A 84 -34.94 -2.10 -13.06
CA ALA A 84 -33.50 -1.96 -13.25
C ALA A 84 -32.80 -1.41 -11.98
N ARG A 85 -31.64 -2.01 -11.64
CA ARG A 85 -30.61 -1.41 -10.78
C ARG A 85 -29.27 -1.56 -11.50
N SER A 86 -28.70 -0.45 -11.95
CA SER A 86 -27.32 -0.43 -12.45
C SER A 86 -26.36 -0.79 -11.33
N GLN A 87 -25.29 -1.53 -11.64
CA GLN A 87 -24.26 -1.94 -10.69
C GLN A 87 -22.94 -1.20 -10.98
N ASP A 88 -22.89 0.09 -10.61
CA ASP A 88 -21.63 0.82 -10.47
C ASP A 88 -20.87 0.24 -9.25
N THR A 89 -19.81 -0.53 -9.48
CA THR A 89 -19.10 -1.31 -8.44
C THR A 89 -17.96 -0.54 -7.76
N SER A 90 -17.83 0.77 -7.98
CA SER A 90 -16.78 1.60 -7.40
C SER A 90 -17.08 1.96 -5.94
N PHE A 91 -16.51 1.20 -5.00
CA PHE A 91 -16.63 1.39 -3.54
C PHE A 91 -16.41 2.86 -3.08
N LEU A 92 -15.44 3.59 -3.65
CA LEU A 92 -15.20 5.00 -3.32
C LEU A 92 -16.33 5.93 -3.78
N ARG A 93 -17.05 5.59 -4.86
CA ARG A 93 -18.25 6.32 -5.28
C ARG A 93 -19.37 6.11 -4.26
N TRP A 94 -19.65 4.86 -3.92
CA TRP A 94 -20.68 4.48 -2.94
C TRP A 94 -20.40 5.00 -1.52
N ILE A 95 -19.15 5.34 -1.17
CA ILE A 95 -18.83 6.11 0.06
C ILE A 95 -19.30 7.58 -0.04
N MET A 96 -19.14 8.24 -1.19
CA MET A 96 -19.51 9.66 -1.36
C MET A 96 -20.98 9.88 -1.74
N ASP A 97 -21.57 8.99 -2.51
CA ASP A 97 -22.97 9.04 -2.94
C ASP A 97 -23.95 8.73 -1.78
N ALA A 98 -23.43 8.50 -0.56
CA ALA A 98 -24.19 8.20 0.65
C ALA A 98 -24.90 9.41 1.31
N ASP A 99 -24.56 10.65 0.92
CA ASP A 99 -25.08 11.89 1.56
C ASP A 99 -25.40 13.01 0.54
N ALA A 100 -25.73 12.65 -0.72
CA ALA A 100 -25.99 13.61 -1.80
C ALA A 100 -27.22 13.25 -2.65
N GLN A 101 -28.36 13.92 -2.39
CA GLN A 101 -29.54 13.89 -3.26
C GLN A 101 -29.69 15.25 -3.97
N VAL A 102 -29.30 15.31 -5.24
CA VAL A 102 -29.48 16.45 -6.16
C VAL A 102 -29.87 15.90 -7.54
N ASP A 103 -30.68 16.65 -8.30
CA ASP A 103 -31.48 16.14 -9.42
C ASP A 103 -30.71 15.65 -10.66
N ALA A 104 -31.41 14.80 -11.43
CA ALA A 104 -30.89 14.10 -12.60
C ALA A 104 -30.71 15.01 -13.84
N PHE A 105 -29.83 14.59 -14.75
CA PHE A 105 -29.67 15.13 -16.09
C PHE A 105 -29.81 14.02 -17.13
N ASP A 106 -30.57 14.25 -18.19
CA ASP A 106 -31.03 13.22 -19.14
C ASP A 106 -30.18 13.20 -20.44
N PRO A 107 -29.43 12.12 -20.74
CA PRO A 107 -28.44 12.11 -21.83
C PRO A 107 -28.97 11.53 -23.16
N PHE A 108 -30.17 11.93 -23.61
CA PHE A 108 -30.74 11.50 -24.90
C PHE A 108 -30.96 12.66 -25.90
N LEU A 109 -29.86 13.21 -26.42
CA LEU A 109 -29.84 14.06 -27.63
C LEU A 109 -28.75 13.59 -28.62
N PRO A 110 -29.09 13.29 -29.89
CA PRO A 110 -28.12 12.83 -30.89
C PRO A 110 -27.36 14.00 -31.56
N PRO A 111 -26.13 13.78 -32.05
CA PRO A 111 -25.33 14.80 -32.74
C PRO A 111 -25.77 15.02 -34.20
N PRO A 112 -25.50 16.22 -34.78
CA PRO A 112 -25.68 16.47 -36.21
C PRO A 112 -24.59 15.80 -37.07
N PRO A 113 -24.86 15.52 -38.36
CA PRO A 113 -23.95 14.76 -39.23
C PRO A 113 -22.79 15.60 -39.79
N CYS A 114 -21.70 14.92 -40.13
CA CYS A 114 -20.55 15.49 -40.85
C CYS A 114 -20.87 15.72 -42.34
N GLN A 115 -20.17 16.66 -42.97
CA GLN A 115 -20.08 16.80 -44.43
C GLN A 115 -18.62 16.98 -44.85
N GLU A 116 -18.20 16.25 -45.88
CA GLU A 116 -16.92 16.43 -46.56
C GLU A 116 -17.00 17.56 -47.60
N THR A 117 -15.90 18.27 -47.88
CA THR A 117 -15.27 18.26 -49.22
C THR A 117 -14.04 19.19 -49.36
N ALA A 118 -13.14 18.77 -50.27
CA ALA A 118 -12.27 19.58 -51.13
C ALA A 118 -11.12 20.44 -50.54
N ALA A 119 -9.91 19.99 -50.90
CA ALA A 119 -8.58 20.57 -50.68
C ALA A 119 -8.31 21.95 -51.32
N VAL A 120 -7.25 22.61 -50.83
CA VAL A 120 -6.47 23.67 -51.51
C VAL A 120 -4.97 23.42 -51.26
N GLU A 121 -4.11 23.82 -52.21
CA GLU A 121 -2.66 23.57 -52.24
C GLU A 121 -1.79 24.55 -51.39
N PRO A 122 -0.48 24.27 -51.17
CA PRO A 122 0.35 24.98 -50.19
C PRO A 122 0.94 26.31 -50.71
N PHE A 123 1.08 27.27 -49.79
CA PHE A 123 1.79 28.54 -50.02
C PHE A 123 2.97 28.72 -49.07
N LEU A 124 4.03 29.34 -49.59
CA LEU A 124 5.30 29.62 -48.89
C LEU A 124 5.39 31.09 -48.42
N HIS A 125 6.36 31.35 -47.55
CA HIS A 125 6.82 32.65 -47.02
C HIS A 125 5.93 33.29 -45.93
N PRO A 126 6.49 34.22 -45.12
CA PRO A 126 7.74 34.08 -44.37
C PRO A 126 7.57 34.43 -42.87
N GLN A 127 8.53 34.05 -42.02
CA GLN A 127 8.48 34.42 -40.59
C GLN A 127 8.79 35.91 -40.35
N PRO A 128 8.00 36.63 -39.51
CA PRO A 128 8.41 37.90 -38.94
C PRO A 128 9.32 37.67 -37.72
N GLN A 129 10.55 38.22 -37.76
CA GLN A 129 11.44 38.22 -36.60
C GLN A 129 10.99 39.28 -35.58
N PHE A 130 10.39 38.85 -34.47
CA PHE A 130 10.22 39.71 -33.30
C PHE A 130 11.47 39.67 -32.43
N GLN A 131 12.27 40.74 -32.48
CA GLN A 131 13.34 40.98 -31.52
C GLN A 131 12.74 41.44 -30.20
N PHE A 132 12.97 40.67 -29.13
CA PHE A 132 12.74 41.13 -27.75
C PHE A 132 14.03 41.71 -27.17
N PRO A 133 13.95 42.74 -26.31
CA PRO A 133 15.12 43.29 -25.61
C PRO A 133 15.69 42.27 -24.60
N VAL A 134 16.93 42.50 -24.19
CA VAL A 134 17.79 41.48 -23.55
C VAL A 134 17.81 41.56 -22.02
N ALA A 135 17.87 40.39 -21.39
CA ALA A 135 18.24 40.09 -20.00
C ALA A 135 17.26 40.49 -18.87
N GLU A 136 16.37 39.54 -18.53
CA GLU A 136 16.44 38.91 -17.21
C GLU A 136 17.03 37.50 -17.38
N GLU A 137 17.78 36.99 -16.40
CA GLU A 137 18.38 35.65 -16.45
C GLU A 137 17.36 34.58 -16.05
N ASP A 138 16.37 34.32 -16.91
CA ASP A 138 15.40 33.23 -16.71
C ASP A 138 16.04 31.85 -16.98
N LEU A 139 16.89 31.47 -16.03
CA LEU A 139 17.54 30.17 -15.91
C LEU A 139 16.46 29.07 -15.90
N GLY A 140 16.35 28.36 -17.03
CA GLY A 140 15.25 27.45 -17.33
C GLY A 140 15.09 26.26 -16.35
N PRO A 141 14.04 25.42 -16.54
CA PRO A 141 13.54 24.51 -15.50
C PRO A 141 14.56 23.59 -14.83
N GLY A 142 15.61 23.15 -15.55
CA GLY A 142 16.70 22.38 -14.95
C GLY A 142 17.45 23.14 -13.85
N ALA A 143 17.82 24.40 -14.10
CA ALA A 143 18.57 25.22 -13.15
C ALA A 143 17.79 25.57 -11.87
N ALA A 144 16.45 25.64 -11.96
CA ALA A 144 15.60 25.76 -10.76
C ALA A 144 15.60 24.47 -9.91
N VAL A 145 15.75 23.30 -10.54
CA VAL A 145 15.97 22.03 -9.84
C VAL A 145 17.40 21.95 -9.30
N ASP A 146 18.42 22.32 -10.07
CA ASP A 146 19.83 22.26 -9.64
C ASP A 146 20.09 23.11 -8.39
N GLU A 147 19.55 24.33 -8.33
CA GLU A 147 19.57 25.16 -7.12
C GLU A 147 18.84 24.51 -5.93
N LEU A 148 17.73 23.80 -6.18
CA LEU A 148 16.99 23.09 -5.14
C LEU A 148 17.77 21.86 -4.62
N LEU A 149 18.59 21.22 -5.47
CA LEU A 149 19.51 20.16 -5.05
C LEU A 149 20.69 20.71 -4.24
N GLU A 150 21.20 21.91 -4.58
CA GLU A 150 22.22 22.61 -3.79
C GLU A 150 21.68 23.04 -2.41
N ALA A 151 20.44 23.56 -2.33
CA ALA A 151 19.78 23.82 -1.06
C ALA A 151 19.64 22.54 -0.21
N ALA A 152 19.32 21.40 -0.85
CA ALA A 152 19.25 20.10 -0.19
C ALA A 152 20.63 19.58 0.25
N HIS A 153 21.69 19.86 -0.52
CA HIS A 153 23.07 19.53 -0.14
C HIS A 153 23.54 20.33 1.08
N ARG A 154 23.24 21.63 1.12
CA ARG A 154 23.53 22.50 2.27
C ARG A 154 22.79 22.07 3.54
N ALA A 155 21.52 21.70 3.41
CA ALA A 155 20.76 21.11 4.52
C ALA A 155 21.43 19.82 5.06
N ASP A 156 21.91 18.93 4.18
CA ASP A 156 22.60 17.67 4.58
C ASP A 156 23.98 17.91 5.24
N THR A 157 24.63 19.04 4.94
CA THR A 157 25.93 19.44 5.52
C THR A 157 25.81 20.33 6.75
N GLY A 158 24.59 20.75 7.12
CA GLY A 158 24.32 21.61 8.26
C GLY A 158 24.39 23.12 7.98
N ASP A 159 24.56 23.55 6.73
CA ASP A 159 24.40 24.95 6.30
C ASP A 159 22.91 25.30 6.14
N SER A 160 22.17 25.31 7.25
CA SER A 160 20.76 25.69 7.28
C SER A 160 20.55 27.12 6.78
N THR A 161 21.50 28.03 6.98
CA THR A 161 21.40 29.44 6.55
C THR A 161 21.48 29.56 5.03
N GLY A 162 22.52 29.02 4.40
CA GLY A 162 22.64 29.03 2.94
C GLY A 162 21.56 28.19 2.24
N ALA A 163 21.07 27.12 2.86
CA ALA A 163 19.89 26.42 2.39
C ALA A 163 18.66 27.36 2.36
N LEU A 164 18.40 28.10 3.44
CA LEU A 164 17.28 29.07 3.50
C LEU A 164 17.43 30.23 2.51
N GLU A 165 18.64 30.75 2.28
CA GLU A 165 18.90 31.80 1.29
C GLU A 165 18.54 31.34 -0.14
N ILE A 166 18.88 30.10 -0.50
CA ILE A 166 18.54 29.53 -1.81
C ILE A 166 17.04 29.23 -1.90
N LEU A 167 16.44 28.66 -0.86
CA LEU A 167 14.99 28.43 -0.79
C LEU A 167 14.18 29.73 -0.92
N ALA A 168 14.65 30.83 -0.33
CA ALA A 168 14.04 32.16 -0.46
C ALA A 168 14.09 32.68 -1.91
N ARG A 169 15.23 32.56 -2.60
CA ARG A 169 15.33 32.87 -4.05
C ARG A 169 14.39 32.00 -4.89
N LEU A 170 14.35 30.70 -4.61
CA LEU A 170 13.46 29.73 -5.29
C LEU A 170 11.97 29.96 -4.99
N ASN A 171 11.62 30.73 -3.95
CA ASN A 171 10.23 31.09 -3.67
C ASN A 171 9.61 31.88 -4.83
N HIS A 172 10.40 32.75 -5.47
CA HIS A 172 9.96 33.57 -6.61
C HIS A 172 9.86 32.78 -7.93
N ARG A 173 10.60 31.68 -8.09
CA ARG A 173 10.69 30.90 -9.35
C ARG A 173 9.80 29.65 -9.37
N LEU A 174 9.36 29.16 -8.21
CA LEU A 174 8.58 27.93 -8.06
C LEU A 174 7.26 28.15 -7.27
N PRO A 175 6.44 29.18 -7.57
CA PRO A 175 5.33 29.60 -6.71
C PRO A 175 4.45 28.43 -6.24
N SER A 176 4.14 28.37 -4.92
CA SER A 176 3.43 27.22 -4.34
C SER A 176 2.07 26.98 -5.03
N PRO A 177 1.73 25.72 -5.37
CA PRO A 177 0.44 25.37 -5.96
C PRO A 177 -0.76 25.81 -5.09
N PRO A 178 -1.91 26.15 -5.70
CA PRO A 178 -2.34 25.73 -7.04
C PRO A 178 -2.08 26.75 -8.16
N GLY A 179 -1.51 26.27 -9.29
CA GLY A 179 -1.35 27.04 -10.51
C GLY A 179 -0.99 26.14 -11.71
N HIS A 180 -1.90 26.04 -12.70
CA HIS A 180 -1.76 25.13 -13.84
C HIS A 180 -0.83 25.57 -15.01
N PRO A 181 -0.32 26.82 -15.15
CA PRO A 181 0.53 27.15 -16.31
C PRO A 181 1.99 26.66 -16.17
N HIS A 182 2.33 25.95 -15.09
CA HIS A 182 3.68 25.47 -14.82
C HIS A 182 3.87 24.00 -15.25
N PRO A 183 4.94 23.67 -15.98
CA PRO A 183 5.29 22.29 -16.31
C PRO A 183 5.36 21.38 -15.07
N PRO A 184 4.99 20.08 -15.19
CA PRO A 184 5.07 19.09 -14.11
C PRO A 184 6.35 19.12 -13.28
N LEU A 185 7.51 19.29 -13.92
CA LEU A 185 8.81 19.39 -13.23
C LEU A 185 8.89 20.58 -12.26
N LEU A 186 8.35 21.74 -12.61
CA LEU A 186 8.33 22.92 -11.73
C LEU A 186 7.32 22.76 -10.59
N ARG A 187 6.16 22.15 -10.86
CA ARG A 187 5.16 21.82 -9.83
C ARG A 187 5.74 20.81 -8.82
N ALA A 188 6.41 19.77 -9.29
CA ALA A 188 7.14 18.82 -8.45
C ALA A 188 8.26 19.48 -7.62
N ALA A 189 9.03 20.39 -8.23
CA ALA A 189 10.06 21.16 -7.52
C ALA A 189 9.48 22.10 -6.46
N ALA A 190 8.31 22.71 -6.69
CA ALA A 190 7.62 23.54 -5.69
C ALA A 190 7.20 22.73 -4.45
N HIS A 191 6.62 21.53 -4.63
CA HIS A 191 6.29 20.63 -3.51
C HIS A 191 7.54 20.18 -2.74
N LEU A 192 8.64 19.88 -3.44
CA LEU A 192 9.91 19.53 -2.79
C LEU A 192 10.48 20.72 -2.01
N ARG A 193 10.47 21.94 -2.58
CA ARG A 193 10.92 23.16 -1.89
C ARG A 193 10.14 23.37 -0.59
N ASP A 194 8.82 23.22 -0.63
CA ASP A 194 7.96 23.45 0.55
C ASP A 194 8.20 22.37 1.64
N ALA A 195 8.49 21.13 1.25
CA ALA A 195 8.92 20.08 2.18
C ALA A 195 10.32 20.32 2.76
N LEU A 196 11.30 20.72 1.92
CA LEU A 196 12.67 21.01 2.33
C LEU A 196 12.76 22.24 3.24
N LEU A 197 11.95 23.27 2.98
CA LEU A 197 11.80 24.43 3.86
C LEU A 197 11.32 24.00 5.25
N ARG A 198 10.33 23.10 5.34
CA ARG A 198 9.92 22.54 6.64
C ARG A 198 11.02 21.70 7.30
N LEU A 199 11.75 20.90 6.53
CA LEU A 199 12.87 20.10 7.06
C LEU A 199 13.96 20.98 7.70
N VAL A 200 14.30 22.11 7.07
CA VAL A 200 15.33 23.04 7.58
C VAL A 200 14.82 23.91 8.75
N VAL A 201 13.52 24.25 8.78
CA VAL A 201 12.92 25.11 9.82
C VAL A 201 12.46 24.33 11.07
N THR A 202 12.17 23.02 10.96
CA THR A 202 11.63 22.23 12.08
C THR A 202 12.75 21.71 12.99
N PRO A 203 12.79 22.08 14.28
CA PRO A 203 13.80 21.58 15.19
C PRO A 203 13.53 20.12 15.61
N ALA A 204 14.51 19.27 15.31
CA ALA A 204 14.69 17.86 15.71
C ALA A 204 13.64 16.82 15.22
N PRO A 205 14.10 15.64 14.74
CA PRO A 205 13.23 14.49 14.52
C PRO A 205 12.74 13.95 15.87
N GLY A 206 11.43 13.70 15.97
CA GLY A 206 10.75 13.30 17.20
C GLY A 206 9.72 14.33 17.71
N THR A 207 9.88 15.61 17.36
CA THR A 207 8.88 16.67 17.61
C THR A 207 7.97 16.95 16.41
N LEU A 208 7.94 16.05 15.43
CA LEU A 208 7.00 16.03 14.31
C LEU A 208 5.58 15.70 14.81
N GLN A 209 4.88 16.72 15.34
CA GLN A 209 3.42 16.72 15.37
C GLN A 209 2.92 16.48 13.93
N PRO A 210 2.12 15.43 13.64
CA PRO A 210 1.57 15.23 12.31
C PRO A 210 0.77 16.47 11.91
N GLY A 211 1.15 17.05 10.76
CA GLY A 211 0.89 18.45 10.47
C GLY A 211 -0.60 18.79 10.28
N SER A 212 -0.98 19.98 10.78
CA SER A 212 -2.31 20.60 10.65
C SER A 212 -3.49 19.73 11.09
N VAL A 213 -4.15 20.10 12.19
CA VAL A 213 -5.36 19.43 12.72
C VAL A 213 -6.38 19.22 11.59
N SER A 214 -6.43 18.01 11.04
CA SER A 214 -7.21 17.68 9.84
C SER A 214 -8.67 17.94 10.12
N THR A 215 -9.26 18.90 9.42
CA THR A 215 -10.69 19.21 9.58
C THR A 215 -11.55 18.12 8.96
N PRO A 216 -12.85 18.02 9.30
CA PRO A 216 -13.79 17.17 8.58
C PRO A 216 -13.83 17.48 7.06
N LEU A 217 -13.62 18.74 6.67
CA LEU A 217 -13.54 19.15 5.26
C LEU A 217 -12.29 18.59 4.57
N ASP A 218 -11.14 18.58 5.25
CA ASP A 218 -9.92 17.95 4.71
C ASP A 218 -10.11 16.45 4.48
N VAL A 219 -10.91 15.75 5.31
CA VAL A 219 -11.25 14.34 5.09
C VAL A 219 -12.10 14.19 3.81
N VAL A 220 -13.12 15.01 3.60
CA VAL A 220 -13.93 14.97 2.37
C VAL A 220 -13.07 15.27 1.13
N LEU A 221 -12.18 16.26 1.22
CA LEU A 221 -11.28 16.62 0.11
C LEU A 221 -10.21 15.55 -0.15
N LYS A 222 -9.72 14.84 0.87
CA LYS A 222 -8.92 13.61 0.71
C LYS A 222 -9.70 12.52 -0.03
N VAL A 223 -10.93 12.18 0.37
CA VAL A 223 -11.75 11.16 -0.33
C VAL A 223 -11.93 11.54 -1.81
N ALA A 224 -12.26 12.80 -2.08
CA ALA A 224 -12.40 13.32 -3.44
C ALA A 224 -11.08 13.25 -4.25
N ALA A 225 -9.92 13.48 -3.62
CA ALA A 225 -8.62 13.30 -4.24
C ALA A 225 -8.28 11.83 -4.50
N HIS A 226 -8.54 10.92 -3.56
CA HIS A 226 -8.31 9.48 -3.76
C HIS A 226 -9.21 8.88 -4.85
N ARG A 227 -10.47 9.34 -4.96
CA ARG A 227 -11.32 8.98 -6.10
C ARG A 227 -10.76 9.57 -7.41
N ALA A 228 -10.43 10.86 -7.43
CA ALA A 228 -9.84 11.50 -8.61
C ALA A 228 -8.56 10.80 -9.09
N LEU A 229 -7.77 10.20 -8.19
CA LEU A 229 -6.59 9.43 -8.56
C LEU A 229 -6.96 8.14 -9.29
N ALA A 230 -7.92 7.38 -8.75
CA ALA A 230 -8.39 6.15 -9.37
C ALA A 230 -9.11 6.41 -10.71
N ASP A 231 -9.84 7.53 -10.82
CA ASP A 231 -10.52 7.93 -12.04
C ASP A 231 -9.53 8.42 -13.14
N ALA A 232 -8.37 8.98 -12.76
CA ALA A 232 -7.39 9.57 -13.68
C ALA A 232 -6.08 8.78 -13.90
N SER A 233 -5.81 7.71 -13.14
CA SER A 233 -4.54 6.98 -13.20
C SER A 233 -4.69 5.50 -12.84
N PRO A 234 -4.15 4.54 -13.63
CA PRO A 234 -4.22 3.11 -13.32
C PRO A 234 -3.42 2.69 -12.08
N THR A 235 -2.69 3.61 -11.44
CA THR A 235 -1.84 3.36 -10.27
C THR A 235 -2.58 2.71 -9.10
N VAL A 236 -3.84 3.10 -8.85
CA VAL A 236 -4.65 2.55 -7.75
C VAL A 236 -5.12 1.13 -8.06
N GLN A 237 -5.61 0.92 -9.28
CA GLN A 237 -6.06 -0.38 -9.80
C GLN A 237 -4.90 -1.37 -9.84
N PHE A 238 -3.73 -0.95 -10.35
CA PHE A 238 -2.52 -1.77 -10.43
C PHE A 238 -2.08 -2.23 -9.04
N ALA A 239 -2.00 -1.30 -8.07
CA ALA A 239 -1.67 -1.61 -6.69
C ALA A 239 -2.69 -2.60 -6.08
N SER A 240 -3.98 -2.33 -6.29
CA SER A 240 -5.08 -3.08 -5.68
C SER A 240 -5.21 -4.51 -6.25
N PHE A 241 -5.22 -4.67 -7.58
CA PHE A 241 -5.36 -5.97 -8.24
C PHE A 241 -4.13 -6.85 -8.01
N THR A 242 -2.92 -6.31 -8.23
CA THR A 242 -1.68 -7.07 -8.01
C THR A 242 -1.54 -7.51 -6.54
N SER A 243 -1.92 -6.65 -5.59
CA SER A 243 -1.95 -7.01 -4.17
C SER A 243 -3.03 -8.06 -3.89
N THR A 244 -4.23 -7.91 -4.44
CA THR A 244 -5.35 -8.85 -4.25
C THR A 244 -4.99 -10.23 -4.76
N GLN A 245 -4.43 -10.37 -5.96
CA GLN A 245 -4.01 -11.67 -6.49
C GLN A 245 -2.92 -12.30 -5.63
N ALA A 246 -1.90 -11.54 -5.21
CA ALA A 246 -0.85 -12.05 -4.31
C ALA A 246 -1.42 -12.55 -2.97
N LEU A 247 -2.42 -11.85 -2.42
CA LEU A 247 -3.13 -12.27 -1.20
C LEU A 247 -3.91 -13.58 -1.43
N LEU A 248 -4.68 -13.68 -2.52
CA LEU A 248 -5.45 -14.88 -2.86
C LEU A 248 -4.54 -16.09 -3.10
N ASP A 249 -3.41 -15.91 -3.79
CA ASP A 249 -2.43 -16.96 -4.08
C ASP A 249 -1.85 -17.57 -2.79
N ALA A 250 -1.64 -16.76 -1.75
CA ALA A 250 -1.07 -17.19 -0.47
C ALA A 250 -2.10 -17.61 0.59
N LEU A 251 -3.32 -17.06 0.55
CA LEU A 251 -4.44 -17.44 1.43
C LEU A 251 -5.13 -18.72 0.94
N GLY A 252 -5.16 -18.95 -0.38
CA GLY A 252 -5.79 -20.11 -1.00
C GLY A 252 -7.24 -20.32 -0.55
N GLY A 253 -7.60 -21.56 -0.24
CA GLY A 253 -8.95 -21.93 0.21
C GLY A 253 -9.31 -21.54 1.65
N ALA A 254 -8.60 -20.59 2.29
CA ALA A 254 -8.84 -20.22 3.67
C ALA A 254 -10.26 -19.70 3.92
N ARG A 255 -10.98 -20.29 4.87
CA ARG A 255 -12.32 -19.85 5.29
C ARG A 255 -12.28 -18.67 6.26
N ARG A 256 -11.27 -18.57 7.13
CA ARG A 256 -11.06 -17.41 8.01
C ARG A 256 -9.80 -16.68 7.56
N VAL A 257 -9.94 -15.43 7.14
CA VAL A 257 -8.85 -14.57 6.68
C VAL A 257 -8.72 -13.39 7.64
N HIS A 258 -7.50 -13.11 8.11
CA HIS A 258 -7.19 -11.95 8.95
C HIS A 258 -6.19 -11.05 8.25
N VAL A 259 -6.66 -9.94 7.69
CA VAL A 259 -5.84 -8.87 7.13
C VAL A 259 -5.42 -7.91 8.25
N VAL A 260 -4.13 -7.62 8.34
CA VAL A 260 -3.59 -6.53 9.15
C VAL A 260 -2.98 -5.48 8.22
N ASP A 261 -3.43 -4.24 8.34
CA ASP A 261 -3.10 -3.15 7.41
C ASP A 261 -2.46 -1.97 8.14
N LEU A 262 -1.32 -1.50 7.63
CA LEU A 262 -0.57 -0.38 8.18
C LEU A 262 -0.78 0.95 7.43
N ASP A 263 -1.60 0.94 6.36
CA ASP A 263 -2.20 2.15 5.77
C ASP A 263 -3.55 1.78 5.15
N VAL A 264 -4.59 1.82 6.00
CA VAL A 264 -5.96 1.50 5.57
C VAL A 264 -6.59 2.61 4.73
N GLY A 265 -6.14 3.86 4.88
CA GLY A 265 -6.74 5.04 4.27
C GLY A 265 -8.26 5.03 4.36
N PHE A 266 -8.91 4.99 3.19
CA PHE A 266 -10.37 4.91 3.04
C PHE A 266 -10.91 3.49 2.77
N GLY A 267 -10.12 2.44 3.00
CA GLY A 267 -10.51 1.03 2.87
C GLY A 267 -10.59 0.46 1.44
N GLY A 268 -10.56 1.28 0.39
CA GLY A 268 -10.85 0.86 -0.99
C GLY A 268 -10.01 -0.30 -1.56
N ARG A 269 -8.81 -0.57 -1.01
CA ARG A 269 -7.98 -1.74 -1.36
C ARG A 269 -8.65 -3.08 -1.01
N TRP A 270 -9.55 -3.09 -0.04
CA TRP A 270 -10.15 -4.32 0.50
C TRP A 270 -11.42 -4.76 -0.23
N ALA A 271 -12.05 -3.89 -1.02
CA ALA A 271 -13.25 -4.22 -1.78
C ALA A 271 -13.02 -5.33 -2.84
N PRO A 272 -11.97 -5.30 -3.68
CA PRO A 272 -11.69 -6.41 -4.62
C PRO A 272 -11.39 -7.73 -3.92
N LEU A 273 -10.64 -7.71 -2.81
CA LEU A 273 -10.39 -8.91 -2.00
C LEU A 273 -11.69 -9.50 -1.42
N MET A 274 -12.60 -8.65 -0.92
CA MET A 274 -13.92 -9.09 -0.45
C MET A 274 -14.74 -9.73 -1.57
N GLN A 275 -14.74 -9.15 -2.77
CA GLN A 275 -15.45 -9.69 -3.94
C GLN A 275 -14.94 -11.09 -4.32
N GLU A 276 -13.62 -11.25 -4.44
CA GLU A 276 -13.02 -12.55 -4.77
C GLU A 276 -13.19 -13.59 -3.67
N LEU A 277 -12.97 -13.25 -2.40
CA LEU A 277 -13.24 -14.16 -1.28
C LEU A 277 -14.73 -14.58 -1.26
N ALA A 278 -15.66 -13.65 -1.49
CA ALA A 278 -17.08 -13.98 -1.59
C ALA A 278 -17.40 -14.91 -2.77
N LEU A 279 -16.72 -14.77 -3.92
CA LEU A 279 -16.87 -15.69 -5.06
C LEU A 279 -16.26 -17.08 -4.75
N GLN A 280 -15.04 -17.13 -4.23
CA GLN A 280 -14.35 -18.36 -3.87
C GLN A 280 -15.11 -19.15 -2.79
N TRP A 281 -15.56 -18.49 -1.72
CA TRP A 281 -16.30 -19.14 -0.64
C TRP A 281 -17.67 -19.67 -1.04
N ARG A 282 -18.32 -19.08 -2.06
CA ARG A 282 -19.56 -19.57 -2.67
C ARG A 282 -19.33 -20.73 -3.63
N ARG A 283 -18.21 -20.74 -4.37
CA ARG A 283 -17.80 -21.82 -5.29
C ARG A 283 -17.19 -23.04 -4.56
N ALA A 284 -16.66 -22.85 -3.36
CA ALA A 284 -15.96 -23.89 -2.60
C ALA A 284 -16.88 -25.11 -2.33
N PRO A 285 -16.43 -26.34 -2.65
CA PRO A 285 -17.28 -27.54 -2.69
C PRO A 285 -17.85 -27.92 -1.32
N PHE A 286 -18.98 -28.65 -1.35
CA PHE A 286 -19.64 -29.16 -0.15
C PHE A 286 -18.72 -30.13 0.60
N SER A 287 -18.36 -29.77 1.84
CA SER A 287 -17.61 -30.63 2.75
C SER A 287 -18.58 -31.42 3.64
N PRO A 288 -18.42 -32.76 3.75
CA PRO A 288 -19.18 -33.56 4.71
C PRO A 288 -18.72 -33.32 6.17
N LEU A 289 -17.56 -32.70 6.38
CA LEU A 289 -17.08 -32.23 7.68
C LEU A 289 -17.54 -30.78 7.92
N PRO A 290 -17.97 -30.40 9.14
CA PRO A 290 -18.29 -29.02 9.49
C PRO A 290 -17.09 -28.09 9.26
N LEU A 291 -17.22 -27.18 8.31
CA LEU A 291 -16.24 -26.11 8.09
C LEU A 291 -16.59 -24.89 8.96
N PRO A 292 -15.60 -24.09 9.39
CA PRO A 292 -15.88 -22.79 9.99
C PRO A 292 -16.61 -21.89 8.98
N LEU A 293 -17.52 -21.05 9.49
CA LEU A 293 -18.19 -20.04 8.67
C LEU A 293 -17.15 -19.13 7.99
N PRO A 294 -17.34 -18.76 6.71
CA PRO A 294 -16.38 -17.89 6.04
C PRO A 294 -16.41 -16.48 6.64
N CYS A 295 -15.25 -15.96 7.04
CA CYS A 295 -15.14 -14.61 7.61
C CYS A 295 -13.85 -13.89 7.19
N LEU A 296 -13.96 -12.59 6.95
CA LEU A 296 -12.83 -11.67 6.77
C LEU A 296 -12.73 -10.73 7.97
N LYS A 297 -11.59 -10.73 8.64
CA LYS A 297 -11.23 -9.74 9.66
C LYS A 297 -10.23 -8.75 9.07
N VAL A 298 -10.49 -7.46 9.16
CA VAL A 298 -9.53 -6.39 8.85
C VAL A 298 -9.13 -5.70 10.16
N THR A 299 -7.83 -5.48 10.35
CA THR A 299 -7.28 -4.77 11.51
C THR A 299 -6.34 -3.67 11.03
N ALA A 300 -6.80 -2.43 11.09
CA ALA A 300 -5.99 -1.26 10.80
C ALA A 300 -5.08 -0.95 12.00
N LEU A 301 -3.77 -0.89 11.77
CA LEU A 301 -2.80 -0.36 12.72
C LEU A 301 -2.66 1.14 12.47
N VAL A 302 -3.04 1.95 13.46
CA VAL A 302 -3.12 3.41 13.34
C VAL A 302 -2.12 4.06 14.28
N SER A 303 -1.18 4.84 13.76
CA SER A 303 -0.23 5.58 14.59
C SER A 303 -0.87 6.85 15.17
N PRO A 304 -0.44 7.32 16.36
CA PRO A 304 -1.02 8.51 16.99
C PRO A 304 -1.03 9.73 16.05
N GLY A 305 -2.23 10.23 15.74
CA GLY A 305 -2.42 11.38 14.85
C GLY A 305 -2.23 11.13 13.35
N SER A 306 -2.01 9.90 12.88
CA SER A 306 -1.79 9.62 11.45
C SER A 306 -3.06 9.69 10.59
N ALA A 307 -4.24 9.49 11.20
CA ALA A 307 -5.55 9.51 10.53
C ALA A 307 -6.57 10.29 11.38
N HIS A 308 -7.53 10.96 10.73
CA HIS A 308 -8.59 11.67 11.45
C HIS A 308 -9.69 10.67 11.91
N PRO A 309 -10.34 10.82 13.08
CA PRO A 309 -11.35 9.85 13.54
C PRO A 309 -12.52 9.62 12.57
N LEU A 310 -12.86 10.61 11.73
CA LEU A 310 -13.87 10.48 10.68
C LEU A 310 -13.43 9.52 9.55
N GLU A 311 -12.15 9.50 9.19
CA GLU A 311 -11.57 8.67 8.13
C GLU A 311 -11.65 7.18 8.49
N LEU A 312 -11.32 6.83 9.74
CA LEU A 312 -11.51 5.48 10.28
C LEU A 312 -12.98 5.08 10.38
N ARG A 313 -13.87 6.02 10.73
CA ARG A 313 -15.33 5.78 10.77
C ARG A 313 -15.91 5.49 9.40
N LEU A 314 -15.64 6.34 8.41
CA LEU A 314 -16.08 6.13 7.02
C LEU A 314 -15.55 4.80 6.46
N THR A 315 -14.31 4.46 6.78
CA THR A 315 -13.69 3.18 6.41
C THR A 315 -14.38 1.99 7.07
N HIS A 316 -14.67 2.04 8.37
CA HIS A 316 -15.40 0.97 9.06
C HIS A 316 -16.83 0.83 8.52
N GLU A 317 -17.59 1.92 8.49
CA GLU A 317 -18.99 1.93 8.04
C GLU A 317 -19.11 1.49 6.57
N GLY A 318 -18.13 1.85 5.74
CA GLY A 318 -18.01 1.40 4.35
C GLY A 318 -17.64 -0.08 4.21
N LEU A 319 -16.54 -0.54 4.82
CA LEU A 319 -16.15 -1.95 4.71
C LEU A 319 -17.22 -2.90 5.26
N THR A 320 -17.89 -2.53 6.35
CA THR A 320 -18.98 -3.33 6.94
C THR A 320 -20.22 -3.38 6.06
N ARG A 321 -20.67 -2.26 5.48
CA ARG A 321 -21.87 -2.24 4.62
C ARG A 321 -21.62 -2.95 3.28
N PHE A 322 -20.43 -2.82 2.70
CA PHE A 322 -20.05 -3.53 1.47
C PHE A 322 -19.89 -5.05 1.68
N ALA A 323 -19.32 -5.47 2.82
CA ALA A 323 -19.27 -6.88 3.18
C ALA A 323 -20.68 -7.49 3.37
N ALA A 324 -21.62 -6.72 3.92
CA ALA A 324 -23.02 -7.14 4.06
C ALA A 324 -23.72 -7.27 2.70
N GLU A 325 -23.46 -6.38 1.74
CA GLU A 325 -23.95 -6.47 0.36
C GLU A 325 -23.42 -7.72 -0.37
N LEU A 326 -22.18 -8.14 -0.08
CA LEU A 326 -21.58 -9.39 -0.58
C LEU A 326 -22.04 -10.65 0.18
N GLY A 327 -22.73 -10.50 1.31
CA GLY A 327 -23.21 -11.61 2.14
C GLY A 327 -22.11 -12.37 2.90
N ILE A 328 -20.97 -11.74 3.17
CA ILE A 328 -19.85 -12.36 3.92
C ILE A 328 -19.82 -11.89 5.38
N SER A 329 -19.34 -12.76 6.29
CA SER A 329 -19.08 -12.36 7.68
C SER A 329 -17.84 -11.47 7.73
N PHE A 330 -17.95 -10.32 8.39
CA PHE A 330 -16.88 -9.32 8.45
C PHE A 330 -16.70 -8.73 9.84
N GLU A 331 -15.43 -8.47 10.20
CA GLU A 331 -15.03 -7.82 11.44
C GLU A 331 -13.97 -6.75 11.13
N PHE A 332 -14.17 -5.52 11.63
CA PHE A 332 -13.19 -4.44 11.52
C PHE A 332 -12.69 -4.02 12.90
N ASN A 333 -11.38 -3.84 13.04
CA ASN A 333 -10.77 -3.24 14.22
C ASN A 333 -9.81 -2.12 13.80
N ALA A 334 -9.77 -1.03 14.57
CA ALA A 334 -8.67 -0.08 14.56
C ALA A 334 -7.90 -0.24 15.86
N VAL A 335 -6.60 -0.52 15.77
CA VAL A 335 -5.70 -0.71 16.91
C VAL A 335 -4.63 0.37 16.87
N VAL A 336 -4.44 1.08 17.98
CA VAL A 336 -3.38 2.09 18.08
C VAL A 336 -2.02 1.39 18.08
N PHE A 337 -1.13 1.82 17.19
CA PHE A 337 0.21 1.28 17.05
C PHE A 337 1.22 2.42 16.87
N ASP A 338 1.92 2.75 17.95
CA ASP A 338 3.14 3.54 17.87
C ASP A 338 4.34 2.59 17.62
N PRO A 339 5.07 2.72 16.50
CA PRO A 339 6.25 1.89 16.24
C PRO A 339 7.46 2.20 17.15
N LEU A 340 7.42 3.29 17.91
CA LEU A 340 8.41 3.64 18.92
C LEU A 340 8.20 2.88 20.23
N ASP A 341 6.96 2.42 20.50
CA ASP A 341 6.67 1.60 21.67
C ASP A 341 7.35 0.22 21.55
N THR A 342 7.95 -0.22 22.65
CA THR A 342 8.66 -1.50 22.71
C THR A 342 7.71 -2.69 22.92
N PHE A 343 6.45 -2.43 23.27
CA PHE A 343 5.42 -3.44 23.53
C PHE A 343 4.62 -3.77 22.27
N ALA A 344 4.07 -4.99 22.19
CA ALA A 344 3.14 -5.34 21.13
C ALA A 344 1.82 -4.54 21.30
N PRO A 345 1.21 -4.03 20.21
CA PRO A 345 0.02 -3.19 20.30
C PRO A 345 -1.18 -3.93 20.91
N THR A 346 -1.70 -3.38 22.01
CA THR A 346 -2.79 -3.97 22.79
C THR A 346 -4.04 -4.16 21.95
N GLY A 347 -4.52 -5.41 21.84
CA GLY A 347 -5.69 -5.79 21.04
C GLY A 347 -5.34 -6.42 19.68
N LEU A 348 -4.09 -6.37 19.23
CA LEU A 348 -3.64 -7.11 18.05
C LEU A 348 -3.47 -8.59 18.40
N SER A 349 -4.52 -9.38 18.16
CA SER A 349 -4.55 -10.83 18.37
C SER A 349 -5.06 -11.56 17.14
N VAL A 350 -4.43 -12.70 16.84
CA VAL A 350 -4.79 -13.63 15.76
C VAL A 350 -5.51 -14.82 16.38
N ALA A 351 -6.66 -15.25 15.83
CA ALA A 351 -7.35 -16.43 16.35
C ALA A 351 -6.73 -17.71 15.77
N PRO A 352 -6.62 -18.80 16.57
CA PRO A 352 -6.00 -20.04 16.10
C PRO A 352 -6.77 -20.60 14.89
N GLY A 353 -6.09 -20.70 13.75
CA GLY A 353 -6.68 -21.12 12.46
C GLY A 353 -7.08 -19.97 11.51
N ASP A 354 -6.75 -18.71 11.81
CA ASP A 354 -6.83 -17.63 10.83
C ASP A 354 -5.67 -17.72 9.83
N ALA A 355 -5.96 -17.55 8.54
CA ALA A 355 -4.94 -17.28 7.54
C ALA A 355 -4.63 -15.77 7.57
N VAL A 356 -3.48 -15.42 8.17
CA VAL A 356 -3.09 -14.01 8.35
C VAL A 356 -2.37 -13.50 7.12
N ALA A 357 -2.75 -12.32 6.65
CA ALA A 357 -2.04 -11.55 5.65
C ALA A 357 -1.76 -10.13 6.16
N VAL A 358 -0.66 -9.53 5.72
CA VAL A 358 -0.27 -8.17 6.12
C VAL A 358 -0.09 -7.29 4.89
N HIS A 359 -0.62 -6.07 4.92
CA HIS A 359 -0.27 -5.01 3.98
C HIS A 359 0.66 -3.98 4.65
N LEU A 360 1.85 -3.81 4.08
CA LEU A 360 2.91 -2.94 4.60
C LEU A 360 3.24 -1.83 3.58
N PRO A 361 2.80 -0.58 3.81
CA PRO A 361 3.10 0.56 2.94
C PRO A 361 4.58 0.94 3.07
N ILE A 362 5.27 1.05 1.95
CA ILE A 362 6.66 1.50 1.91
C ILE A 362 6.71 3.03 1.75
N GLY A 363 7.70 3.67 2.39
CA GLY A 363 7.80 5.13 2.38
C GLY A 363 6.72 5.84 3.20
N SER A 364 6.08 5.15 4.15
CA SER A 364 5.02 5.70 5.02
C SER A 364 5.49 6.83 5.97
N GLY A 365 6.80 7.11 6.02
CA GLY A 365 7.39 8.18 6.84
C GLY A 365 7.40 7.91 8.34
N ALA A 366 7.11 6.67 8.76
CA ALA A 366 7.40 6.22 10.10
C ALA A 366 8.92 6.34 10.36
N PRO A 367 9.35 6.83 11.54
CA PRO A 367 10.77 7.11 11.84
C PRO A 367 11.64 5.84 11.77
N SER A 368 12.95 5.98 11.62
CA SER A 368 13.91 4.88 11.43
C SER A 368 13.80 3.71 12.43
N PRO A 369 13.68 3.93 13.76
CA PRO A 369 13.43 2.85 14.72
C PRO A 369 12.09 2.11 14.52
N ALA A 370 11.14 2.68 13.79
CA ALA A 370 9.84 2.07 13.52
C ALA A 370 9.95 0.76 12.75
N LEU A 371 10.59 0.76 11.57
CA LEU A 371 10.51 -0.38 10.66
C LEU A 371 11.03 -1.70 11.30
N PRO A 372 12.17 -1.73 12.04
CA PRO A 372 12.58 -2.94 12.77
C PRO A 372 11.56 -3.42 13.82
N THR A 373 10.85 -2.50 14.50
CA THR A 373 9.82 -2.84 15.49
C THR A 373 8.52 -3.29 14.80
N THR A 374 8.08 -2.61 13.75
CA THR A 374 6.99 -3.03 12.86
C THR A 374 7.23 -4.43 12.31
N LEU A 375 8.42 -4.70 11.75
CA LEU A 375 8.78 -6.03 11.22
C LEU A 375 8.80 -7.10 12.32
N ARG A 376 9.19 -6.76 13.56
CA ARG A 376 9.10 -7.65 14.73
C ARG A 376 7.65 -8.00 15.07
N VAL A 377 6.74 -7.02 15.10
CA VAL A 377 5.31 -7.24 15.32
C VAL A 377 4.70 -8.08 14.18
N VAL A 378 5.01 -7.74 12.92
CA VAL A 378 4.59 -8.51 11.74
C VAL A 378 5.06 -9.96 11.80
N LYS A 379 6.29 -10.23 12.23
CA LYS A 379 6.78 -11.61 12.45
C LYS A 379 6.07 -12.36 13.58
N GLN A 380 5.62 -11.66 14.63
CA GLN A 380 4.84 -12.27 15.72
C GLN A 380 3.46 -12.76 15.24
N LEU A 381 2.86 -12.11 14.25
CA LEU A 381 1.60 -12.52 13.62
C LEU A 381 1.72 -13.82 12.80
N ARG A 382 2.95 -14.20 12.39
CA ARG A 382 3.23 -15.34 11.48
C ARG A 382 2.39 -15.34 10.20
N PRO A 383 2.37 -14.24 9.43
CA PRO A 383 1.56 -14.14 8.22
C PRO A 383 1.97 -15.17 7.16
N ALA A 384 0.96 -15.66 6.41
CA ALA A 384 1.16 -16.43 5.19
C ALA A 384 1.82 -15.56 4.10
N ILE A 385 1.50 -14.26 4.08
CA ILE A 385 2.07 -13.27 3.16
C ILE A 385 2.11 -11.86 3.79
N VAL A 386 3.17 -11.12 3.48
CA VAL A 386 3.24 -9.67 3.60
C VAL A 386 3.30 -9.10 2.18
N VAL A 387 2.33 -8.25 1.81
CA VAL A 387 2.37 -7.50 0.55
C VAL A 387 2.89 -6.10 0.83
N CYS A 388 3.91 -5.70 0.07
CA CYS A 388 4.54 -4.38 0.17
C CYS A 388 4.28 -3.58 -1.11
N VAL A 389 3.73 -2.38 -0.94
CA VAL A 389 3.53 -1.39 -2.01
C VAL A 389 4.50 -0.24 -1.80
N ASP A 390 5.35 0.01 -2.79
CA ASP A 390 6.30 1.13 -2.88
C ASP A 390 5.91 2.04 -4.04
N HIS A 391 6.40 3.28 -4.03
CA HIS A 391 6.18 4.29 -5.05
C HIS A 391 7.49 4.72 -5.76
N GLY A 392 8.52 3.85 -5.75
CA GLY A 392 9.74 3.97 -6.57
C GLY A 392 10.68 5.15 -6.23
N CYS A 393 10.32 5.98 -5.25
CA CYS A 393 10.95 7.28 -4.99
C CYS A 393 11.70 7.38 -3.66
N HIS A 394 11.53 6.43 -2.74
CA HIS A 394 12.21 6.45 -1.45
C HIS A 394 13.67 5.98 -1.59
N ARG A 395 14.62 6.91 -1.45
CA ARG A 395 16.06 6.65 -1.56
C ARG A 395 16.85 7.28 -0.40
N GLY A 396 16.40 7.00 0.82
CA GLY A 396 17.07 7.44 2.07
C GLY A 396 18.51 6.94 2.24
N ASP A 397 18.91 5.94 1.45
CA ASP A 397 20.28 5.43 1.31
C ASP A 397 21.26 6.44 0.70
N LEU A 398 20.76 7.45 -0.02
CA LEU A 398 21.56 8.44 -0.73
C LEU A 398 21.68 9.75 0.06
N PRO A 399 22.66 10.64 -0.24
CA PRO A 399 22.69 12.01 0.24
C PRO A 399 21.40 12.77 -0.07
N LEU A 400 21.03 13.75 0.75
CA LEU A 400 19.72 14.41 0.67
C LEU A 400 19.44 15.03 -0.70
N SER A 401 20.44 15.59 -1.38
CA SER A 401 20.33 16.11 -2.75
C SER A 401 20.00 15.02 -3.79
N HIS A 402 20.61 13.84 -3.68
CA HIS A 402 20.31 12.70 -4.57
C HIS A 402 18.94 12.08 -4.27
N HIS A 403 18.53 12.01 -3.00
CA HIS A 403 17.18 11.59 -2.61
C HIS A 403 16.12 12.59 -3.13
N ALA A 404 16.33 13.88 -2.90
CA ALA A 404 15.50 14.98 -3.40
C ALA A 404 15.29 14.93 -4.93
N LEU A 405 16.36 14.66 -5.69
CA LEU A 405 16.30 14.48 -7.15
C LEU A 405 15.40 13.31 -7.57
N ASN A 406 15.43 12.18 -6.84
CA ASN A 406 14.55 11.04 -7.13
C ASN A 406 13.08 11.34 -6.77
N VAL A 407 12.85 12.07 -5.68
CA VAL A 407 11.50 12.53 -5.28
C VAL A 407 10.93 13.51 -6.32
N VAL A 408 11.70 14.48 -6.81
CA VAL A 408 11.27 15.39 -7.88
C VAL A 408 10.98 14.65 -9.18
N ARG A 409 11.85 13.72 -9.61
CA ARG A 409 11.64 12.94 -10.84
C ARG A 409 10.36 12.10 -10.80
N SER A 410 10.14 11.35 -9.72
CA SER A 410 8.92 10.53 -9.58
C SER A 410 7.67 11.41 -9.43
N SER A 411 7.78 12.56 -8.77
CA SER A 411 6.68 13.53 -8.65
C SER A 411 6.34 14.22 -9.98
N ALA A 412 7.35 14.53 -10.80
CA ALA A 412 7.17 15.08 -12.14
C ALA A 412 6.50 14.05 -13.05
N ALA A 413 7.02 12.83 -13.11
CA ALA A 413 6.43 11.74 -13.89
C ALA A 413 4.98 11.41 -13.46
N PHE A 414 4.68 11.48 -12.16
CA PHE A 414 3.32 11.34 -11.65
C PHE A 414 2.39 12.43 -12.20
N LEU A 415 2.80 13.70 -12.16
CA LEU A 415 2.03 14.82 -12.70
C LEU A 415 1.93 14.77 -14.23
N GLU A 416 3.00 14.41 -14.95
CA GLU A 416 2.98 14.16 -16.40
C GLU A 416 1.97 13.09 -16.80
N SER A 417 1.83 12.03 -15.99
CA SER A 417 0.86 10.96 -16.24
C SER A 417 -0.60 11.41 -16.09
N LEU A 418 -0.86 12.39 -15.20
CA LEU A 418 -2.19 12.98 -14.99
C LEU A 418 -2.52 14.02 -16.07
N ASP A 419 -1.56 14.88 -16.42
CA ASP A 419 -1.66 15.83 -17.52
C ASP A 419 -1.94 15.09 -18.85
N ALA A 420 -1.20 14.01 -19.13
CA ALA A 420 -1.36 13.19 -20.33
C ALA A 420 -2.67 12.38 -20.35
N ALA A 421 -3.23 12.05 -19.18
CA ALA A 421 -4.56 11.46 -19.06
C ALA A 421 -5.70 12.47 -19.30
N GLY A 422 -5.40 13.76 -19.46
CA GLY A 422 -6.39 14.81 -19.61
C GLY A 422 -7.19 15.08 -18.33
N ALA A 423 -6.60 14.78 -17.16
CA ALA A 423 -7.25 14.97 -15.87
C ALA A 423 -7.67 16.45 -15.67
N PRO A 424 -8.90 16.74 -15.20
CA PRO A 424 -9.36 18.12 -15.11
C PRO A 424 -8.59 18.88 -14.03
N ALA A 425 -8.30 20.16 -14.30
CA ALA A 425 -7.36 20.97 -13.51
C ALA A 425 -7.70 21.08 -12.01
N ASP A 426 -8.98 21.01 -11.64
CA ASP A 426 -9.44 21.02 -10.26
C ASP A 426 -9.18 19.67 -9.55
N ALA A 427 -9.27 18.55 -10.28
CA ALA A 427 -8.87 17.24 -9.80
C ALA A 427 -7.35 17.17 -9.63
N VAL A 428 -6.57 17.65 -10.60
CA VAL A 428 -5.09 17.73 -10.49
C VAL A 428 -4.68 18.59 -9.28
N ALA A 429 -5.34 19.74 -9.06
CA ALA A 429 -5.09 20.57 -7.87
C ALA A 429 -5.42 19.84 -6.54
N ARG A 430 -6.50 19.04 -6.48
CA ARG A 430 -6.81 18.19 -5.32
C ARG A 430 -5.76 17.09 -5.11
N LEU A 431 -5.30 16.47 -6.19
CA LEU A 431 -4.24 15.43 -6.16
C LEU A 431 -2.91 16.00 -5.67
N GLU A 432 -2.52 17.17 -6.14
CA GLU A 432 -1.35 17.89 -5.66
C GLU A 432 -1.43 18.22 -4.16
N GLN A 433 -2.57 18.75 -3.72
CA GLN A 433 -2.79 19.18 -2.33
C GLN A 433 -2.86 17.99 -1.34
N TYR A 434 -3.57 16.91 -1.68
CA TYR A 434 -3.94 15.85 -0.74
C TYR A 434 -3.27 14.49 -0.96
N VAL A 435 -2.62 14.26 -2.10
CA VAL A 435 -1.84 13.03 -2.38
C VAL A 435 -0.36 13.34 -2.53
N LEU A 436 0.00 14.24 -3.45
CA LEU A 436 1.42 14.48 -3.79
C LEU A 436 2.15 15.22 -2.65
N ARG A 437 1.62 16.34 -2.16
CA ARG A 437 2.26 17.11 -1.09
C ARG A 437 2.49 16.27 0.17
N PRO A 438 1.50 15.55 0.75
CA PRO A 438 1.75 14.69 1.91
C PRO A 438 2.78 13.60 1.64
N ARG A 439 2.82 13.02 0.43
CA ARG A 439 3.85 12.04 0.02
C ARG A 439 5.25 12.67 -0.03
N VAL A 440 5.41 13.85 -0.63
CA VAL A 440 6.72 14.54 -0.72
C VAL A 440 7.21 14.98 0.66
N GLU A 441 6.34 15.56 1.49
CA GLU A 441 6.65 15.92 2.88
C GLU A 441 7.10 14.70 3.69
N ARG A 442 6.33 13.61 3.65
CA ARG A 442 6.61 12.33 4.31
C ARG A 442 7.94 11.70 3.87
N LEU A 443 8.32 11.85 2.60
CA LEU A 443 9.58 11.31 2.06
C LEU A 443 10.82 12.13 2.46
N LEU A 444 10.65 13.42 2.79
CA LEU A 444 11.76 14.34 3.14
C LEU A 444 11.89 14.54 4.66
N LEU A 445 10.78 14.50 5.40
CA LEU A 445 10.74 14.60 6.86
C LEU A 445 10.89 13.24 7.56
N GLY A 446 10.67 12.13 6.84
CA GLY A 446 10.94 10.79 7.32
C GLY A 446 12.44 10.48 7.35
N ASP A 447 12.87 9.66 8.31
CA ASP A 447 14.29 9.38 8.52
C ASP A 447 14.95 8.68 7.31
N ARG A 448 16.26 8.89 7.18
CA ARG A 448 17.11 8.26 6.17
C ARG A 448 17.37 6.79 6.52
N MET A 449 16.71 5.87 5.82
CA MET A 449 16.79 4.42 6.06
C MET A 449 17.58 3.68 4.97
N PRO A 450 18.24 2.55 5.28
CA PRO A 450 18.73 1.62 4.27
C PRO A 450 17.61 1.10 3.36
N PRO A 451 17.92 0.54 2.17
CA PRO A 451 16.91 0.03 1.25
C PRO A 451 15.97 -0.97 1.93
N TRP A 452 14.68 -0.66 1.99
CA TRP A 452 13.67 -1.38 2.79
C TRP A 452 13.63 -2.89 2.50
N GLN A 453 13.86 -3.29 1.25
CA GLN A 453 13.96 -4.70 0.84
C GLN A 453 15.09 -5.45 1.57
N THR A 454 16.21 -4.76 1.81
CA THR A 454 17.34 -5.30 2.60
C THR A 454 16.98 -5.36 4.09
N MET A 455 16.14 -4.44 4.59
CA MET A 455 15.64 -4.50 5.96
C MET A 455 14.65 -5.66 6.17
N LEU A 456 13.78 -5.94 5.21
CA LEU A 456 12.94 -7.15 5.22
C LEU A 456 13.81 -8.42 5.14
N ALA A 457 14.75 -8.50 4.21
CA ALA A 457 15.65 -9.65 4.08
C ALA A 457 16.48 -9.90 5.35
N SER A 458 17.01 -8.85 5.99
CA SER A 458 17.80 -8.96 7.23
C SER A 458 16.95 -9.23 8.49
N ALA A 459 15.68 -8.80 8.51
CA ALA A 459 14.68 -9.29 9.47
C ALA A 459 14.24 -10.75 9.17
N GLY A 460 14.77 -11.36 8.11
CA GLY A 460 14.56 -12.76 7.73
C GLY A 460 13.30 -13.00 6.92
N PHE A 461 12.74 -12.01 6.23
CA PHE A 461 11.66 -12.23 5.27
C PHE A 461 12.23 -12.66 3.92
N ALA A 462 11.60 -13.64 3.25
CA ALA A 462 11.97 -14.04 1.90
C ALA A 462 10.99 -13.45 0.88
N LEU A 463 11.52 -12.86 -0.20
CA LEU A 463 10.75 -12.38 -1.34
C LEU A 463 10.04 -13.57 -2.03
N VAL A 464 8.81 -13.36 -2.47
CA VAL A 464 7.92 -14.35 -3.10
C VAL A 464 7.61 -13.90 -4.53
N GLN A 465 7.73 -14.83 -5.47
CA GLN A 465 7.40 -14.59 -6.87
C GLN A 465 5.91 -14.34 -7.04
N LEU A 466 5.54 -13.14 -7.52
CA LEU A 466 4.17 -12.85 -7.97
C LEU A 466 3.80 -13.76 -9.15
N SER A 467 2.55 -14.21 -9.17
CA SER A 467 2.04 -15.19 -10.14
C SER A 467 1.80 -14.60 -11.53
N ASN A 468 1.80 -15.48 -12.54
CA ASN A 468 1.46 -15.12 -13.92
C ASN A 468 0.03 -14.54 -14.04
N ALA A 469 -0.87 -14.85 -13.10
CA ALA A 469 -2.20 -14.26 -13.04
C ALA A 469 -2.15 -12.77 -12.64
N ALA A 470 -1.32 -12.42 -11.65
CA ALA A 470 -1.11 -11.03 -11.24
C ALA A 470 -0.43 -10.21 -12.36
N GLU A 471 0.51 -10.84 -13.06
CA GLU A 471 1.20 -10.28 -14.23
C GLU A 471 0.22 -10.00 -15.39
N ALA A 472 -0.57 -11.00 -15.80
CA ALA A 472 -1.57 -10.85 -16.87
C ALA A 472 -2.68 -9.84 -16.52
N GLN A 473 -3.12 -9.78 -15.25
CA GLN A 473 -4.07 -8.77 -14.78
C GLN A 473 -3.48 -7.35 -14.88
N ALA A 474 -2.21 -7.16 -14.51
CA ALA A 474 -1.53 -5.89 -14.61
C ALA A 474 -1.32 -5.44 -16.06
N GLU A 475 -0.92 -6.37 -16.94
CA GLU A 475 -0.79 -6.11 -18.39
C GLU A 475 -2.14 -5.76 -19.02
N CYS A 476 -3.21 -6.50 -18.69
CA CYS A 476 -4.58 -6.24 -19.16
C CYS A 476 -5.09 -4.86 -18.70
N LEU A 477 -4.83 -4.48 -17.45
CA LEU A 477 -5.17 -3.14 -16.93
C LEU A 477 -4.48 -2.03 -17.74
N VAL A 478 -3.19 -2.17 -18.03
CA VAL A 478 -2.45 -1.17 -18.83
C VAL A 478 -2.94 -1.17 -20.28
N GLY A 479 -3.15 -2.34 -20.90
CA GLY A 479 -3.69 -2.44 -22.27
C GLY A 479 -5.09 -1.84 -22.44
N ARG A 480 -5.86 -1.73 -21.35
CA ARG A 480 -7.17 -1.06 -21.31
C ARG A 480 -7.10 0.41 -20.86
N THR A 481 -5.92 0.92 -20.50
CA THR A 481 -5.73 2.33 -20.13
C THR A 481 -5.60 3.18 -21.40
N PRO A 482 -6.43 4.21 -21.62
CA PRO A 482 -6.44 4.97 -22.88
C PRO A 482 -5.20 5.87 -23.07
N THR A 483 -4.44 6.13 -22.01
CA THR A 483 -3.28 7.03 -21.99
C THR A 483 -2.00 6.28 -22.37
N PRO A 484 -1.39 6.54 -23.55
CA PRO A 484 -0.15 5.89 -23.94
C PRO A 484 1.03 6.40 -23.10
N GLY A 485 1.83 5.48 -22.55
CA GLY A 485 3.00 5.78 -21.73
C GLY A 485 3.11 4.95 -20.44
N PHE A 486 1.99 4.38 -19.98
CA PHE A 486 2.00 3.37 -18.93
C PHE A 486 2.53 2.03 -19.45
N HIS A 487 3.34 1.32 -18.65
CA HIS A 487 3.72 -0.08 -18.91
C HIS A 487 4.07 -0.82 -17.60
N VAL A 488 4.03 -2.15 -17.66
CA VAL A 488 4.41 -3.05 -16.56
C VAL A 488 5.85 -3.52 -16.77
N GLU A 489 6.68 -3.49 -15.73
CA GLU A 489 8.02 -4.07 -15.70
C GLU A 489 8.10 -5.17 -14.63
N LYS A 490 8.58 -6.36 -15.01
CA LYS A 490 8.84 -7.47 -14.08
C LYS A 490 10.23 -7.29 -13.41
N ARG A 491 10.23 -6.77 -12.19
CA ARG A 491 11.45 -6.45 -11.43
C ARG A 491 11.77 -7.58 -10.46
N GLN A 492 12.55 -8.55 -10.93
CA GLN A 492 12.81 -9.81 -10.22
C GLN A 492 11.48 -10.56 -9.92
N ALA A 493 11.06 -10.60 -8.66
CA ALA A 493 9.82 -11.20 -8.19
C ALA A 493 8.71 -10.17 -7.88
N ALA A 494 8.99 -8.87 -8.09
CA ALA A 494 8.04 -7.76 -7.97
C ALA A 494 7.51 -7.33 -9.35
N LEU A 495 6.36 -6.66 -9.37
CA LEU A 495 5.80 -6.01 -10.57
C LEU A 495 5.78 -4.51 -10.34
N ALA A 496 6.25 -3.74 -11.32
CA ALA A 496 6.29 -2.28 -11.29
C ALA A 496 5.45 -1.67 -12.40
N LEU A 497 4.61 -0.70 -12.07
CA LEU A 497 3.94 0.19 -13.03
C LEU A 497 4.82 1.41 -13.25
N ARG A 498 5.20 1.62 -14.52
CA ARG A 498 6.00 2.75 -14.98
C ARG A 498 5.15 3.72 -15.79
N TRP A 499 5.55 4.99 -15.77
CA TRP A 499 5.16 6.01 -16.73
C TRP A 499 6.41 6.47 -17.46
N GLN A 500 6.51 6.14 -18.75
CA GLN A 500 7.76 6.23 -19.50
C GLN A 500 8.90 5.54 -18.71
N GLU A 501 10.11 6.09 -18.70
CA GLU A 501 11.25 5.56 -17.94
C GLU A 501 11.10 5.65 -16.40
N SER A 502 10.03 6.24 -15.86
CA SER A 502 9.87 6.52 -14.42
C SER A 502 8.95 5.53 -13.70
N GLU A 503 9.36 5.07 -12.53
CA GLU A 503 8.57 4.18 -11.68
C GLU A 503 7.52 4.96 -10.85
N LEU A 504 6.26 4.51 -10.87
CA LEU A 504 5.16 5.14 -10.11
C LEU A 504 4.69 4.30 -8.92
N VAL A 505 4.60 2.99 -9.11
CA VAL A 505 4.17 2.01 -8.09
C VAL A 505 4.88 0.68 -8.33
N THR A 506 5.38 0.04 -7.27
CA THR A 506 5.91 -1.32 -7.29
C THR A 506 5.24 -2.16 -6.22
N VAL A 507 4.72 -3.33 -6.59
CA VAL A 507 4.10 -4.30 -5.68
C VAL A 507 5.00 -5.52 -5.55
N SER A 508 5.17 -6.02 -4.33
CA SER A 508 5.97 -7.21 -4.03
C SER A 508 5.35 -8.03 -2.90
N ALA A 509 5.59 -9.35 -2.93
CA ALA A 509 5.11 -10.30 -1.93
C ALA A 509 6.29 -10.87 -1.12
N TRP A 510 6.09 -11.09 0.17
CA TRP A 510 7.11 -11.58 1.10
C TRP A 510 6.52 -12.61 2.09
N ARG A 511 7.34 -13.54 2.59
CA ARG A 511 6.98 -14.52 3.62
C ARG A 511 7.95 -14.50 4.79
N CYS A 512 7.50 -14.92 5.98
CA CYS A 512 8.27 -14.93 7.23
C CYS A 512 9.29 -16.07 7.36
#